data_AF-A0A978T9C9-F1
#
_entry.id   AF-A0A978T9C9-F1
#
_cell.length_a   1.000
_cell.length_b   1.000
_cell.length_c   1.000
_cell.angle_alpha   90.00
_cell.angle_beta   90.00
_cell.angle_gamma   90.00
#
_symmetry.space_group_name_H-M   'P 1'
#
loop_
_entity.id
_entity.type
_entity.pdbx_description
1 polymer ?
#
loop_
_entity_poly.entity_id
_entity_poly.type
_entity_poly.pdbx_seq_one_letter_code
_entity_poly.pdbx_strand_id
1 'polypeptide(L)'
;SYSLLSRRLGAIPSQSVGGFCGATALLAWCCHGLLESTVLPSAPAGLAILALGLGPVGLAFFLWDYGVKHGNIRVLGALSYAAPLISTLLLIAGGLAEATWSLGLACLLIVGGAFLATLDSFTTV
;
A
#
# COMPACT_ATOMS: atom_id res chain seq x y z
N SER A 1 7.79 3.51 -11.33
CA SER A 1 8.91 2.68 -11.81
C SER A 1 9.47 1.69 -10.78
N TYR A 2 9.41 1.97 -9.47
CA TYR A 2 9.97 1.10 -8.42
C TYR A 2 9.52 -0.38 -8.50
N SER A 3 8.21 -0.66 -8.52
CA SER A 3 7.71 -2.05 -8.52
C SER A 3 8.15 -2.86 -9.75
N LEU A 4 8.19 -2.24 -10.93
CA LEU A 4 8.69 -2.90 -12.15
C LEU A 4 10.20 -3.15 -12.10
N LEU A 5 10.95 -2.26 -11.46
CA LEU A 5 12.39 -2.41 -11.27
C LEU A 5 12.71 -3.48 -10.22
N SER A 6 11.95 -3.54 -9.11
CA SER A 6 12.13 -4.57 -8.07
C SER A 6 11.98 -5.99 -8.64
N ARG A 7 11.05 -6.21 -9.58
CA ARG A 7 10.93 -7.49 -10.31
C ARG A 7 12.21 -7.89 -11.05
N ARG A 8 12.96 -6.92 -11.59
CA ARG A 8 14.24 -7.18 -12.27
C ARG A 8 15.37 -7.50 -11.29
N LEU A 9 15.18 -7.19 -10.01
CA LEU A 9 16.12 -7.43 -8.91
C LEU A 9 15.69 -8.64 -8.05
N GLY A 10 15.08 -9.65 -8.67
CA GLY A 10 14.56 -10.84 -7.98
C GLY A 10 15.60 -11.61 -7.16
N ALA A 11 16.90 -11.47 -7.47
CA ALA A 11 18.00 -12.07 -6.72
C ALA A 11 18.27 -11.37 -5.37
N ILE A 12 17.79 -10.13 -5.17
CA ILE A 12 17.96 -9.40 -3.91
C ILE A 12 16.93 -9.94 -2.89
N PRO A 13 17.36 -10.44 -1.71
CA PRO A 13 16.45 -10.94 -0.70
C PRO A 13 15.45 -9.86 -0.25
N SER A 14 14.18 -10.23 -0.05
CA SER A 14 13.14 -9.31 0.46
C SER A 14 13.45 -8.74 1.83
N GLN A 15 14.36 -9.36 2.60
CA GLN A 15 14.87 -8.79 3.85
C GLN A 15 15.56 -7.43 3.67
N SER A 16 16.02 -7.12 2.45
CA SER A 16 16.62 -5.82 2.10
C SER A 16 15.63 -4.66 2.19
N VAL A 17 14.32 -4.93 2.16
CA VAL A 17 13.26 -3.93 2.32
C VAL A 17 13.41 -3.18 3.64
N GLY A 18 13.81 -3.86 4.73
CA GLY A 18 14.07 -3.21 6.01
C GLY A 18 15.14 -2.11 5.91
N GLY A 19 16.19 -2.33 5.11
CA GLY A 19 17.22 -1.33 4.84
C GLY A 19 16.68 -0.12 4.06
N PHE A 20 15.84 -0.35 3.05
CA PHE A 20 15.20 0.73 2.29
C PHE A 20 14.22 1.54 3.15
N CYS A 21 13.44 0.87 3.99
CA CYS A 21 12.55 1.52 4.96
C CYS A 21 13.37 2.36 5.96
N GLY A 22 14.48 1.83 6.47
CA GLY A 22 15.37 2.55 7.38
C GLY A 22 16.00 3.79 6.74
N ALA A 23 16.53 3.67 5.51
CA ALA A 23 17.05 4.81 4.75
C ALA A 23 15.96 5.87 4.51
N THR A 24 14.75 5.44 4.15
CA THR A 24 13.59 6.33 3.97
C THR A 24 13.22 7.04 5.27
N ALA A 25 13.24 6.34 6.41
CA ALA A 25 12.97 6.93 7.71
C ALA A 25 14.01 8.00 8.10
N LEU A 26 15.29 7.76 7.82
CA LEU A 26 16.36 8.74 8.07
C LEU A 26 16.19 9.97 7.18
N LEU A 27 15.91 9.79 5.89
CA LEU A 27 15.66 10.90 4.97
C LEU A 27 14.41 11.69 5.39
N ALA A 28 13.34 11.00 5.80
CA ALA A 28 12.13 11.63 6.31
C ALA A 28 12.41 12.43 7.59
N TRP A 29 13.24 11.92 8.50
CA TRP A 29 13.66 12.64 9.71
C TRP A 29 14.43 13.92 9.39
N CYS A 30 15.36 13.86 8.44
CA CYS A 30 16.08 15.04 7.95
C CYS A 30 15.13 16.06 7.32
N CYS A 31 14.21 15.61 6.46
CA CYS A 31 13.20 16.48 5.85
C CYS A 31 12.29 17.12 6.92
N HIS A 32 11.84 16.36 7.92
CA HIS A 32 11.02 16.88 9.02
C HIS A 32 11.73 18.05 9.73
N GLY A 33 13.01 17.88 10.09
CA GLY A 33 13.79 18.93 10.75
C GLY A 33 14.04 20.18 9.90
N LEU A 34 13.95 20.08 8.57
CA LEU A 34 14.17 21.20 7.65
C LEU A 34 12.88 21.88 7.20
N LEU A 35 11.77 21.14 7.12
CA LEU A 35 10.56 21.56 6.40
C LEU A 35 9.30 21.64 7.29
N GLU A 36 9.29 21.00 8.44
CA GLU A 36 8.08 20.82 9.25
C GLU A 36 8.23 21.40 10.67
N SER A 37 7.12 21.82 11.27
CA SER A 37 7.07 22.16 12.68
C SER A 37 7.03 20.89 13.54
N THR A 38 7.90 20.80 14.54
CA THR A 38 7.92 19.64 15.44
C THR A 38 6.71 19.62 16.37
N VAL A 39 5.90 18.56 16.27
CA VAL A 39 4.79 18.26 17.17
C VAL A 39 4.98 16.85 17.71
N LEU A 40 4.99 16.72 19.04
CA LEU A 40 5.12 15.41 19.69
C LEU A 40 3.78 14.67 19.69
N PRO A 41 3.77 13.37 19.32
CA PRO A 41 2.54 12.60 19.35
C PRO A 41 2.07 12.37 20.79
N SER A 42 0.76 12.41 20.99
CA SER A 42 0.14 11.91 22.22
C SER A 42 0.35 10.40 22.36
N ALA A 43 0.17 9.84 23.56
CA ALA A 43 0.35 8.40 23.77
C ALA A 43 -0.53 7.51 22.83
N PRO A 44 -1.82 7.81 22.60
CA PRO A 44 -2.63 7.06 21.62
C PRO A 44 -2.10 7.19 20.19
N ALA A 45 -1.64 8.38 19.80
CA ALA A 45 -1.04 8.60 18.48
C ALA A 45 0.27 7.83 18.32
N GLY A 46 1.09 7.76 19.37
CA GLY A 46 2.31 6.95 19.39
C GLY A 46 2.03 5.46 19.19
N LEU A 47 0.99 4.93 19.85
CA LEU A 47 0.56 3.54 19.63
C LEU A 47 0.08 3.31 18.20
N ALA A 48 -0.67 4.26 17.62
CA ALA A 48 -1.09 4.18 16.22
C ALA A 48 0.12 4.19 15.26
N ILE A 49 1.11 5.04 15.50
CA ILE A 49 2.35 5.09 14.71
C ILE A 49 3.09 3.74 14.77
N LEU A 50 3.21 3.14 15.96
CA LEU A 50 3.81 1.80 16.10
C LEU A 50 3.02 0.73 15.35
N ALA A 51 1.69 0.73 15.46
CA ALA A 51 0.83 -0.22 14.77
C ALA A 51 0.93 -0.08 13.24
N LEU A 52 0.96 1.17 12.73
CA LEU A 52 1.18 1.47 11.32
C LEU A 52 2.55 0.95 10.85
N GLY A 53 3.59 1.21 11.64
CA GLY A 53 4.96 0.77 11.36
C GLY A 53 5.11 -0.76 11.31
N LEU A 54 4.43 -1.50 12.19
CA LEU A 54 4.51 -2.96 12.22
C LEU A 54 3.69 -3.63 11.11
N GLY A 55 2.47 -3.14 10.86
CA GLY A 55 1.55 -3.77 9.91
C GLY A 55 1.56 -3.12 8.52
N PRO A 56 0.72 -2.09 8.27
CA PRO A 56 0.52 -1.50 6.95
C PRO A 56 1.76 -0.94 6.26
N VAL A 57 2.76 -0.47 7.03
CA VAL A 57 4.01 0.06 6.47
C VAL A 57 5.14 -0.97 6.55
N GLY A 58 5.23 -1.73 7.63
CA GLY A 58 6.27 -2.76 7.78
C GLY A 58 5.94 -4.01 6.98
N LEU A 59 5.10 -4.89 7.56
CA LEU A 59 4.75 -6.19 7.00
C LEU A 59 4.25 -6.11 5.55
N ALA A 60 3.43 -5.11 5.23
CA ALA A 60 2.89 -4.96 3.89
C ALA A 60 3.97 -4.74 2.81
N PHE A 61 5.04 -4.00 3.12
CA PHE A 61 6.13 -3.77 2.17
C PHE A 61 6.93 -5.04 1.89
N PHE A 62 7.15 -5.89 2.91
CA PHE A 62 7.79 -7.20 2.71
C PHE A 62 6.92 -8.13 1.85
N LEU A 63 5.61 -8.22 2.15
CA LEU A 63 4.67 -9.00 1.36
C LEU A 63 4.58 -8.50 -0.09
N TRP A 64 4.57 -7.19 -0.27
CA TRP A 64 4.53 -6.55 -1.58
C TRP A 64 5.79 -6.85 -2.39
N ASP A 65 6.98 -6.68 -1.81
CA ASP A 65 8.24 -6.98 -2.48
C ASP A 65 8.34 -8.46 -2.88
N TYR A 66 7.94 -9.35 -1.98
CA TYR A 66 7.87 -10.78 -2.27
C TYR A 66 6.90 -11.06 -3.44
N GLY A 67 5.69 -10.50 -3.40
CA GLY A 67 4.68 -10.67 -4.45
C GLY A 67 5.11 -10.10 -5.80
N VAL A 68 5.79 -8.95 -5.81
CA VAL A 68 6.32 -8.33 -7.04
C VAL A 68 7.41 -9.20 -7.69
N LYS A 69 8.28 -9.83 -6.88
CA LYS A 69 9.40 -10.66 -7.36
C LYS A 69 8.96 -12.06 -7.81
N HIS A 70 8.03 -12.69 -7.09
CA HIS A 70 7.67 -14.10 -7.29
C HIS A 70 6.29 -14.30 -7.92
N GLY A 71 5.42 -13.29 -7.91
CA GLY A 71 4.04 -13.39 -8.37
C GLY A 71 3.79 -12.85 -9.78
N ASN A 72 2.51 -12.88 -10.17
CA ASN A 72 2.04 -12.25 -11.40
C ASN A 72 1.82 -10.75 -11.16
N ILE A 73 2.76 -9.93 -11.64
CA ILE A 73 2.74 -8.48 -11.43
C ILE A 73 1.51 -7.79 -12.04
N ARG A 74 0.90 -8.35 -13.10
CA ARG A 74 -0.33 -7.81 -13.69
C ARG A 74 -1.51 -8.04 -12.75
N VAL A 75 -1.62 -9.23 -12.16
CA VAL A 75 -2.65 -9.57 -11.17
C VAL A 75 -2.46 -8.75 -9.89
N LEU A 76 -1.22 -8.61 -9.38
CA LEU A 76 -0.94 -7.73 -8.25
C LEU A 76 -1.30 -6.27 -8.54
N GLY A 77 -1.02 -5.79 -9.74
CA GLY A 77 -1.43 -4.46 -10.20
C GLY A 77 -2.96 -4.28 -10.18
N ALA A 78 -3.70 -5.25 -10.71
CA ALA A 78 -5.16 -5.22 -10.69
C ALA A 78 -5.73 -5.30 -9.26
N LEU A 79 -5.20 -6.18 -8.41
CA LEU A 79 -5.61 -6.32 -7.01
C LEU A 79 -5.33 -5.06 -6.18
N SER A 80 -4.37 -4.23 -6.59
CA SER A 80 -4.09 -2.95 -5.90
C SER A 80 -5.27 -1.98 -5.96
N TYR A 81 -6.15 -2.10 -6.95
CA TYR A 81 -7.39 -1.34 -7.00
C TYR A 81 -8.39 -1.73 -5.90
N ALA A 82 -8.22 -2.87 -5.22
CA ALA A 82 -9.01 -3.18 -4.03
C ALA A 82 -8.66 -2.28 -2.82
N ALA A 83 -7.47 -1.66 -2.79
CA ALA A 83 -7.05 -0.81 -1.67
C ALA A 83 -8.01 0.37 -1.38
N PRO A 84 -8.39 1.23 -2.35
CA PRO A 84 -9.36 2.29 -2.10
C PRO A 84 -10.73 1.76 -1.68
N LEU A 85 -11.17 0.62 -2.21
CA LEU A 85 -12.43 -0.03 -1.83
C LEU A 85 -12.41 -0.50 -0.37
N ILE A 86 -11.40 -1.29 0.02
CA ILE A 86 -11.25 -1.81 1.37
C ILE A 86 -11.09 -0.66 2.37
N SER A 87 -10.28 0.35 2.06
CA SER A 87 -10.09 1.53 2.91
C SER A 87 -11.41 2.21 3.22
N THR A 88 -12.25 2.40 2.20
CA THR A 88 -13.56 3.03 2.37
C THR A 88 -14.51 2.16 3.19
N LEU A 89 -14.56 0.85 2.94
CA LEU A 89 -15.39 -0.07 3.72
C LEU A 89 -14.97 -0.07 5.20
N LEU A 90 -13.66 -0.01 5.49
CA LEU A 90 -13.15 0.11 6.86
C LEU A 90 -13.55 1.45 7.49
N LEU A 91 -13.53 2.56 6.74
CA LEU A 91 -13.99 3.86 7.25
C LEU A 91 -15.48 3.85 7.58
N ILE A 92 -16.33 3.27 6.72
CA ILE A 92 -17.77 3.10 7.01
C ILE A 92 -17.97 2.22 8.25
N ALA A 93 -17.29 1.07 8.31
CA ALA A 93 -17.40 0.16 9.44
C ALA A 93 -16.93 0.80 10.75
N GLY A 94 -15.93 1.68 10.69
CA GLY A 94 -15.45 2.48 11.81
C GLY A 94 -16.33 3.68 12.16
N GLY A 95 -17.41 3.94 11.42
CA GLY A 95 -18.28 5.11 11.62
C GLY A 95 -17.62 6.44 11.21
N LEU A 96 -16.55 6.39 10.42
CA LEU A 96 -15.77 7.55 9.96
C LEU A 96 -16.17 8.03 8.55
N ALA A 97 -17.08 7.32 7.87
CA ALA A 97 -17.64 7.70 6.58
C ALA A 97 -19.09 7.22 6.43
N GLU A 98 -19.90 7.97 5.68
CA GLU A 98 -21.28 7.59 5.36
C GLU A 98 -21.36 6.69 4.12
N ALA A 99 -22.24 5.68 4.16
CA ALA A 99 -22.54 4.84 3.02
C ALA A 99 -23.47 5.56 2.05
N THR A 100 -22.90 6.16 1.00
CA THR A 100 -23.65 6.92 0.00
C THR A 100 -23.75 6.17 -1.34
N TRP A 101 -24.70 6.57 -2.19
CA TRP A 101 -24.85 5.99 -3.53
C TRP A 101 -23.66 6.29 -4.44
N SER A 102 -23.07 7.48 -4.34
CA SER A 102 -21.86 7.83 -5.10
C SER A 102 -20.70 6.90 -4.75
N LEU A 103 -20.60 6.51 -3.49
CA LEU A 103 -19.60 5.56 -3.03
C LEU A 103 -19.84 4.15 -3.55
N GLY A 104 -21.10 3.68 -3.53
CA GLY A 104 -21.48 2.42 -4.16
C GLY A 104 -21.09 2.37 -5.65
N LEU A 105 -21.31 3.48 -6.38
CA LEU A 105 -20.91 3.60 -7.78
C LEU A 105 -19.39 3.59 -7.96
N ALA A 106 -18.64 4.30 -7.10
CA ALA A 106 -17.18 4.29 -7.12
C ALA A 106 -16.62 2.87 -6.90
N CYS A 107 -17.17 2.14 -5.93
CA CYS A 107 -16.82 0.74 -5.68
C CYS A 107 -17.06 -0.14 -6.91
N LEU A 108 -18.21 0.00 -7.58
CA LEU A 108 -18.53 -0.72 -8.81
C LEU A 108 -17.54 -0.40 -9.95
N LEU A 109 -17.19 0.87 -10.14
CA LEU A 109 -16.24 1.28 -11.19
C LEU A 109 -14.83 0.74 -10.93
N ILE A 110 -14.38 0.75 -9.66
CA ILE A 110 -13.08 0.20 -9.26
C ILE A 110 -13.03 -1.31 -9.51
N VAL A 111 -14.05 -2.05 -9.06
CA VAL A 111 -14.13 -3.51 -9.25
C VAL A 111 -14.27 -3.87 -10.73
N GLY A 112 -15.12 -3.14 -11.46
CA GLY A 112 -15.31 -3.32 -12.90
C GLY A 112 -14.03 -3.05 -13.69
N GLY A 113 -13.33 -1.96 -13.39
CA GLY A 113 -12.05 -1.62 -14.02
C GLY A 113 -10.97 -2.66 -13.73
N ALA A 114 -10.85 -3.14 -12.48
CA ALA A 114 -9.92 -4.20 -12.11
C ALA A 114 -10.24 -5.51 -12.84
N PHE A 115 -11.52 -5.89 -12.91
CA PHE A 115 -11.96 -7.08 -13.63
C PHE A 115 -11.59 -6.99 -15.12
N LEU A 116 -11.95 -5.90 -15.79
CA LEU A 116 -11.61 -5.65 -17.20
C LEU A 116 -10.10 -5.72 -17.46
N ALA A 117 -9.29 -5.10 -16.59
CA ALA A 117 -7.82 -5.13 -16.71
C ALA A 117 -7.23 -6.55 -16.56
N THR A 118 -7.90 -7.44 -15.83
CA THR A 118 -7.45 -8.83 -15.68
C THR A 118 -7.87 -9.75 -16.82
N LEU A 119 -8.94 -9.44 -17.55
CA LEU A 119 -9.43 -10.28 -18.66
C LEU A 119 -8.35 -10.49 -19.74
N ASP A 120 -7.61 -9.45 -20.10
CA ASP A 120 -6.49 -9.54 -21.08
C ASP A 120 -5.27 -10.30 -20.55
N SER A 121 -5.15 -10.42 -19.22
CA SER A 121 -4.05 -11.16 -18.60
C SER A 121 -4.27 -12.68 -18.61
N PHE A 122 -5.51 -13.16 -18.83
CA PHE A 122 -5.83 -14.59 -18.94
C PHE A 122 -5.80 -15.11 -20.38
N THR A 123 -5.94 -14.24 -21.39
CA THR A 123 -5.91 -14.61 -22.82
C THR A 123 -4.50 -14.64 -23.43
N THR A 124 -3.48 -14.16 -22.72
CA THR A 124 -2.06 -14.18 -23.14
C THR A 124 -1.24 -15.30 -22.46
N VAL A 125 -1.89 -16.39 -22.04
CA VAL A 125 -1.24 -17.63 -21.58
C VAL A 125 -1.18 -18.64 -22.72
#